data_AF-A0A949ERD9-F1
#
_entry.id   AF-A0A949ERD9-F1
#
_cell.length_a   1.000
_cell.length_b   1.000
_cell.length_c   1.000
_cell.angle_alpha   90.00
_cell.angle_beta   90.00
_cell.angle_gamma   90.00
#
_symmetry.space_group_name_H-M   'P 1'
#
loop_
_entity.id
_entity.type
_entity.pdbx_description
1 polymer ?
#
loop_
_entity_poly.entity_id
_entity_poly.type
_entity_poly.pdbx_seq_one_letter_code
_entity_poly.pdbx_strand_id
1 'polypeptide(L)'
;IDIPRTVTHAIGSGRRAAAAIDGFLKEMERDKDGLNQTSELADYNSLNSFYYDHRSRTKAHIVTADKRISSFKEVVSSASEEEAVYEAGRCFNCGSCTECGNCYIFCPDFSIKKNPDGYGYIVDLDYCKGCGICVQECPRGAMKMEFME
;
A
#
# COMPACT_ATOMS: atom_id res chain seq x y z
N ILE A 1 -20.56 -13.81 -8.22
CA ILE A 1 -19.41 -13.02 -7.75
C ILE A 1 -19.61 -12.84 -6.25
N ASP A 2 -19.06 -13.75 -5.46
CA ASP A 2 -19.16 -13.76 -4.01
C ASP A 2 -17.98 -12.94 -3.46
N ILE A 3 -18.08 -11.61 -3.53
CA ILE A 3 -17.03 -10.74 -2.98
C ILE A 3 -17.43 -10.37 -1.56
N PRO A 4 -16.56 -10.56 -0.56
CA PRO A 4 -16.86 -10.19 0.81
C PRO A 4 -17.22 -8.71 0.91
N ARG A 5 -18.45 -8.42 1.39
CA ARG A 5 -19.00 -7.08 1.65
C ARG A 5 -18.33 -6.43 2.86
N THR A 6 -17.03 -6.24 2.77
CA THR A 6 -16.21 -5.56 3.78
C THR A 6 -16.32 -4.05 3.62
N VAL A 7 -16.01 -3.32 4.69
CA VAL A 7 -15.94 -1.85 4.67
C VAL A 7 -14.95 -1.36 3.61
N THR A 8 -13.81 -2.04 3.44
CA THR A 8 -12.82 -1.73 2.41
C THR A 8 -13.37 -1.88 1.00
N HIS A 9 -14.19 -2.91 0.75
CA HIS A 9 -14.85 -3.08 -0.55
C HIS A 9 -15.88 -1.97 -0.84
N ALA A 10 -16.62 -1.52 0.18
CA ALA A 10 -17.56 -0.41 0.05
C ALA A 10 -16.84 0.91 -0.28
N ILE A 11 -15.77 1.23 0.44
CA ILE A 11 -14.94 2.43 0.18
C ILE A 11 -14.36 2.38 -1.25
N GLY A 12 -13.77 1.24 -1.64
CA GLY A 12 -13.23 1.07 -2.98
C GLY A 12 -14.28 1.22 -4.08
N SER A 13 -15.50 0.71 -3.85
CA SER A 13 -16.62 0.86 -4.79
C SER A 13 -17.08 2.31 -4.92
N GLY A 14 -17.15 3.04 -3.80
CA GLY A 14 -17.48 4.47 -3.81
C GLY A 14 -16.47 5.31 -4.59
N ARG A 15 -15.17 5.06 -4.39
CA ARG A 15 -14.13 5.73 -5.19
C ARG A 15 -14.29 5.44 -6.68
N ARG A 16 -14.48 4.17 -7.07
CA ARG A 16 -14.70 3.78 -8.48
C ARG A 16 -15.90 4.46 -9.10
N ALA A 17 -17.00 4.57 -8.35
CA ALA A 17 -18.19 5.29 -8.81
C ALA A 17 -17.88 6.78 -9.02
N ALA A 18 -17.19 7.44 -8.08
CA ALA A 18 -16.83 8.85 -8.19
C ALA A 18 -15.92 9.12 -9.42
N ALA A 19 -14.89 8.29 -9.64
CA ALA A 19 -14.01 8.43 -10.79
C ALA A 19 -14.75 8.23 -12.13
N ALA A 20 -15.67 7.26 -12.20
CA ALA A 20 -16.47 7.03 -13.40
C ALA A 20 -17.42 8.21 -13.70
N ILE A 21 -18.02 8.81 -12.66
CA ILE A 21 -18.87 10.00 -12.80
C ILE A 21 -18.05 11.19 -13.29
N ASP A 22 -16.87 11.45 -12.71
CA ASP A 22 -15.98 12.54 -13.13
C ASP A 22 -15.53 12.40 -14.59
N GLY A 23 -15.12 11.19 -14.99
CA GLY A 23 -14.74 10.89 -16.38
C GLY A 23 -15.90 11.10 -17.37
N PHE A 24 -17.11 10.66 -17.02
CA PHE A 24 -18.30 10.91 -17.82
C PHE A 24 -18.59 12.40 -18.01
N LEU A 25 -18.50 13.19 -16.93
CA LEU A 25 -18.74 14.64 -16.98
C LEU A 25 -17.70 15.41 -17.80
N LYS A 26 -16.48 14.88 -17.91
CA LYS A 26 -15.38 15.47 -18.68
C LYS A 26 -15.30 14.96 -20.12
N GLU A 27 -16.26 14.14 -20.56
CA GLU A 27 -16.24 13.46 -21.87
C GLU A 27 -14.95 12.64 -22.10
N MET A 28 -14.35 12.14 -21.02
CA MET A 28 -13.19 11.25 -21.08
C MET A 28 -13.65 9.81 -21.29
N GLU A 29 -12.85 9.02 -22.01
CA GLU A 29 -13.10 7.58 -22.07
C GLU A 29 -13.08 6.99 -20.65
N ARG A 30 -14.04 6.10 -20.39
CA ARG A 30 -14.13 5.41 -19.10
C ARG A 30 -12.89 4.55 -18.93
N ASP A 31 -11.98 5.01 -18.07
CA ASP A 31 -10.89 4.18 -17.58
C ASP A 31 -11.48 3.05 -16.74
N LYS A 32 -11.55 1.84 -17.34
CA LYS A 32 -12.07 0.63 -16.69
C LYS A 32 -11.19 0.24 -15.49
N ASP A 33 -9.94 0.68 -15.48
CA ASP A 33 -8.92 0.36 -14.49
C ASP A 33 -8.66 1.56 -13.55
N GLY A 34 -9.36 2.69 -13.74
CA GLY A 34 -8.96 4.06 -13.38
C GLY A 34 -8.82 4.46 -11.92
N LEU A 35 -8.74 3.50 -11.00
CA LEU A 35 -8.27 3.73 -9.64
C LEU A 35 -7.35 2.62 -9.12
N ASN A 36 -7.17 1.58 -9.90
CA ASN A 36 -6.48 0.38 -9.52
C ASN A 36 -5.53 -0.02 -10.66
N GLN A 37 -4.58 0.86 -10.96
CA GLN A 37 -3.34 0.43 -11.64
C GLN A 37 -2.44 -0.41 -10.73
N THR A 38 -2.90 -0.79 -9.53
CA THR A 38 -2.06 -1.55 -8.61
C THR A 38 -1.87 -2.97 -9.15
N SER A 39 -0.69 -3.15 -9.75
CA SER A 39 0.29 -4.18 -9.40
C SER A 39 -0.19 -5.12 -8.30
N GLU A 40 0.01 -6.42 -8.52
CA GLU A 40 -0.15 -7.51 -7.56
C GLU A 40 0.02 -7.07 -6.10
N LEU A 41 -0.89 -7.53 -5.22
CA LEU A 41 -0.85 -7.21 -3.80
C LEU A 41 0.54 -7.50 -3.23
N ALA A 42 1.20 -6.46 -2.69
CA ALA A 42 2.46 -6.64 -1.99
C ALA A 42 2.22 -7.50 -0.74
N ASP A 43 2.91 -8.62 -0.66
CA ASP A 43 2.96 -9.46 0.53
C ASP A 43 4.13 -9.06 1.44
N TYR A 44 4.26 -9.72 2.59
CA TYR A 44 5.35 -9.42 3.52
C TYR A 44 6.74 -9.76 2.94
N ASN A 45 6.84 -10.75 2.06
CA ASN A 45 8.09 -11.20 1.48
C ASN A 45 8.60 -10.25 0.38
N SER A 46 7.72 -9.44 -0.21
CA SER A 46 8.11 -8.41 -1.15
C SER A 46 8.60 -7.12 -0.48
N LEU A 47 8.52 -7.01 0.84
CA LEU A 47 9.00 -5.85 1.60
C LEU A 47 10.44 -6.06 2.04
N ASN A 48 11.26 -5.01 1.95
CA ASN A 48 12.54 -4.96 2.64
C ASN A 48 12.36 -4.41 4.05
N SER A 49 12.19 -5.31 5.02
CA SER A 49 11.92 -4.97 6.43
C SER A 49 13.13 -4.36 7.15
N PHE A 50 14.33 -4.39 6.57
CA PHE A 50 15.54 -3.81 7.17
C PHE A 50 15.39 -2.30 7.42
N TYR A 51 14.59 -1.62 6.60
CA TYR A 51 14.36 -0.19 6.68
C TYR A 51 13.32 0.24 7.73
N TYR A 52 12.77 -0.69 8.51
CA TYR A 52 11.73 -0.40 9.49
C TYR A 52 12.11 -0.90 10.88
N ASP A 53 11.90 -0.05 11.88
CA ASP A 53 12.09 -0.44 13.27
C ASP A 53 11.04 -1.47 13.72
N HIS A 54 11.45 -2.42 14.54
CA HIS A 54 10.52 -3.29 15.24
C HIS A 54 9.68 -2.48 16.23
N ARG A 55 8.36 -2.45 15.99
CA ARG A 55 7.38 -1.77 16.85
C ARG A 55 6.36 -2.76 17.37
N SER A 56 6.17 -2.76 18.69
CA SER A 56 5.15 -3.57 19.34
C SER A 56 3.76 -3.17 18.88
N ARG A 57 2.85 -4.14 18.82
CA ARG A 57 1.44 -3.90 18.52
C ARG A 57 0.74 -3.35 19.76
N THR A 58 -0.13 -2.36 19.57
CA THR A 58 -1.09 -1.91 20.58
C THR A 58 -1.95 -3.08 21.04
N LYS A 59 -2.03 -3.28 22.35
CA LYS A 59 -2.84 -4.34 22.93
C LYS A 59 -4.31 -3.94 22.84
N ALA A 60 -5.14 -4.85 22.35
CA ALA A 60 -6.58 -4.62 22.31
C ALA A 60 -7.13 -4.53 23.75
N HIS A 61 -7.95 -3.51 24.00
CA HIS A 61 -8.67 -3.34 25.26
C HIS A 61 -9.85 -4.29 25.31
N ILE A 62 -9.59 -5.47 25.88
CA ILE A 62 -10.57 -6.56 25.91
C ILE A 62 -11.12 -6.70 27.33
N VAL A 63 -12.44 -6.59 27.46
CA VAL A 63 -13.13 -6.80 28.73
C VAL A 63 -13.01 -8.27 29.16
N THR A 64 -12.84 -8.52 30.45
CA THR A 64 -12.72 -9.87 31.03
C THR A 64 -14.06 -10.62 31.01
N ALA A 65 -14.03 -11.96 30.98
CA ALA A 65 -15.23 -12.78 30.76
C ALA A 65 -16.34 -12.55 31.81
N ASP A 66 -15.97 -12.36 33.09
CA ASP A 66 -16.88 -12.05 34.19
C ASP A 66 -17.63 -10.71 33.99
N LYS A 67 -16.96 -9.72 33.38
CA LYS A 67 -17.55 -8.41 33.08
C LYS A 67 -18.41 -8.43 31.81
N ARG A 68 -18.15 -9.37 30.89
CA ARG A 68 -18.95 -9.54 29.66
C ARG A 68 -20.35 -10.07 29.94
N ILE A 69 -20.52 -10.93 30.95
CA ILE A 69 -21.82 -11.51 31.30
C ILE A 69 -22.71 -10.56 32.13
N SER A 70 -22.12 -9.51 32.69
CA SER A 70 -22.77 -8.61 33.64
C SER A 70 -23.10 -7.23 33.06
N SER A 71 -22.75 -6.95 31.80
CA SER A 71 -23.07 -5.69 31.14
C SER A 71 -23.14 -5.80 29.62
N PHE A 72 -23.81 -4.85 28.98
CA PHE A 72 -23.82 -4.69 27.51
C PHE A 72 -22.70 -3.78 27.00
N LYS A 73 -21.62 -3.59 27.78
CA LYS A 73 -20.47 -2.80 27.32
C LYS A 73 -19.78 -3.51 26.16
N GLU A 74 -19.21 -2.71 25.26
CA GLU A 74 -18.41 -3.23 24.14
C GLU A 74 -17.28 -4.13 24.67
N VAL A 75 -17.14 -5.33 24.08
CA VAL A 75 -16.18 -6.34 24.54
C VAL A 75 -14.75 -6.01 24.13
N VAL A 76 -14.58 -5.48 22.92
CA VAL A 76 -13.30 -5.03 22.37
C VAL A 76 -13.45 -3.54 22.13
N SER A 77 -12.92 -2.74 23.04
CA SER A 77 -13.03 -1.29 22.90
C SER A 77 -12.17 -0.78 21.75
N SER A 78 -12.63 0.30 21.13
CA SER A 78 -11.83 1.05 20.16
C SER A 78 -10.54 1.56 20.81
N ALA A 79 -9.48 1.70 19.99
CA ALA A 79 -8.22 2.31 20.40
C ALA A 79 -8.46 3.78 20.80
N SER A 80 -7.66 4.28 21.75
CA SER A 80 -7.60 5.73 22.00
C SER A 80 -7.07 6.46 20.76
N GLU A 81 -7.24 7.79 20.71
CA GLU A 81 -6.70 8.58 19.61
C GLU A 81 -5.18 8.40 19.49
N GLU A 82 -4.46 8.41 20.62
CA GLU A 82 -3.02 8.23 20.67
C GLU A 82 -2.61 6.84 20.17
N GLU A 83 -3.33 5.80 20.59
CA GLU A 83 -3.11 4.42 20.15
C GLU A 83 -3.39 4.25 18.65
N ALA A 84 -4.43 4.90 18.13
CA ALA A 84 -4.78 4.87 16.73
C ALA A 84 -3.72 5.57 15.87
N VAL A 85 -3.23 6.73 16.31
CA VAL A 85 -2.12 7.45 15.64
C VAL A 85 -0.84 6.61 15.67
N TYR A 86 -0.54 5.98 16.79
CA TYR A 86 0.61 5.07 16.91
C TYR A 86 0.51 3.89 15.92
N GLU A 87 -0.64 3.23 15.87
CA GLU A 87 -0.87 2.10 14.95
C GLU A 87 -0.83 2.54 13.47
N ALA A 88 -1.38 3.71 13.14
CA ALA A 88 -1.27 4.27 11.79
C ALA A 88 0.21 4.49 11.39
N GLY A 89 1.03 4.96 12.33
CA GLY A 89 2.48 5.12 12.13
C GLY A 89 3.28 3.81 12.01
N ARG A 90 2.65 2.64 12.21
CA ARG A 90 3.26 1.32 11.97
C ARG A 90 3.02 0.80 10.55
N CYS A 91 2.24 1.51 9.73
CA CYS A 91 1.96 1.13 8.36
C CYS A 91 3.23 1.15 7.50
N PHE A 92 3.51 0.06 6.78
CA PHE A 92 4.66 -0.01 5.89
C PHE A 92 4.50 0.79 4.59
N ASN A 93 3.27 1.21 4.25
CA ASN A 93 2.91 1.69 2.92
C ASN A 93 3.29 0.68 1.82
N CYS A 94 3.00 -0.59 2.07
CA CYS A 94 3.32 -1.70 1.18
C CYS A 94 2.62 -1.57 -0.18
N GLY A 95 3.30 -1.98 -1.25
CA GLY A 95 2.80 -1.95 -2.62
C GLY A 95 2.63 -0.54 -3.19
N SER A 96 3.12 0.50 -2.52
CA SER A 96 2.98 1.88 -2.96
C SER A 96 4.29 2.63 -2.81
N CYS A 97 4.76 3.26 -3.90
CA CYS A 97 5.94 4.12 -3.86
C CYS A 97 5.68 5.30 -2.91
N THR A 98 6.70 5.73 -2.16
CA THR A 98 6.66 6.95 -1.34
C THR A 98 7.75 7.95 -1.73
N GLU A 99 8.35 7.79 -2.90
CA GLU A 99 9.52 8.56 -3.34
C GLU A 99 10.71 8.54 -2.35
N CYS A 100 10.93 7.42 -1.64
CA CYS A 100 12.01 7.33 -0.65
C CYS A 100 13.43 7.41 -1.24
N GLY A 101 13.58 7.20 -2.55
CA GLY A 101 14.86 7.35 -3.25
C GLY A 101 15.80 6.15 -3.19
N ASN A 102 15.50 5.08 -2.44
CA ASN A 102 16.39 3.91 -2.37
C ASN A 102 16.70 3.31 -3.74
N CYS A 103 15.69 3.08 -4.58
CA CYS A 103 15.91 2.53 -5.92
C CYS A 103 16.86 3.41 -6.76
N TYR A 104 16.76 4.73 -6.62
CA TYR A 104 17.62 5.69 -7.29
C TYR A 104 19.07 5.63 -6.77
N ILE A 105 19.25 5.58 -5.46
CA ILE A 105 20.57 5.59 -4.81
C ILE A 105 21.34 4.28 -5.05
N PHE A 106 20.66 3.13 -4.99
CA PHE A 106 21.30 1.82 -5.06
C PHE A 106 21.45 1.27 -6.47
N CYS A 107 20.92 1.94 -7.50
CA CYS A 107 21.09 1.50 -8.88
C CYS A 107 22.56 1.71 -9.32
N PRO A 108 23.34 0.65 -9.59
CA PRO A 108 24.75 0.80 -9.97
C PRO A 108 24.93 1.43 -11.36
N ASP A 109 23.93 1.30 -12.22
CA ASP A 109 23.95 1.76 -13.61
C ASP A 109 23.21 3.10 -13.82
N PHE A 110 22.79 3.77 -12.74
CA PHE A 110 22.02 5.03 -12.78
C PHE A 110 20.79 4.98 -13.72
N SER A 111 20.19 3.80 -13.85
CA SER A 111 19.07 3.56 -14.77
C SER A 111 17.71 3.91 -14.15
N ILE A 112 17.67 4.43 -12.92
CA ILE A 112 16.43 4.88 -12.27
C ILE A 112 16.31 6.40 -12.44
N LYS A 113 15.15 6.86 -12.91
CA LYS A 113 14.85 8.28 -13.10
C LYS A 113 13.60 8.66 -12.32
N LYS A 114 13.51 9.92 -11.88
CA LYS A 114 12.24 10.44 -11.36
C LYS A 114 11.23 10.46 -12.51
N ASN A 115 9.99 10.06 -12.24
CA ASN A 115 8.93 10.05 -13.24
C ASN A 115 8.68 11.51 -13.71
N PRO A 116 8.92 11.85 -15.00
CA PRO A 116 8.71 13.21 -15.49
C PRO A 116 7.22 13.59 -15.55
N ASP A 117 6.36 12.59 -15.72
CA ASP A 117 4.92 12.78 -15.94
C ASP A 117 4.11 12.66 -14.64
N GLY A 118 4.78 12.53 -13.48
CA GLY A 118 4.07 12.49 -12.21
C GLY A 118 4.87 11.94 -11.05
N TYR A 119 4.21 11.08 -10.29
CA TYR A 119 4.70 10.58 -9.02
C TYR A 119 5.58 9.33 -9.20
N GLY A 120 6.65 9.21 -8.40
CA GLY A 120 7.46 8.01 -8.31
C GLY A 120 8.70 7.98 -9.22
N TYR A 121 9.16 6.77 -9.52
CA TYR A 121 10.37 6.52 -10.30
C TYR A 121 10.08 5.58 -11.46
N ILE A 122 10.79 5.77 -12.57
CA ILE A 122 10.77 4.93 -13.75
C ILE A 122 12.14 4.30 -13.99
N VAL A 123 12.15 3.14 -14.65
CA VAL A 123 13.39 2.45 -15.05
C VAL A 123 13.65 2.76 -16.52
N ASP A 124 14.83 3.29 -16.81
CA ASP A 124 15.34 3.41 -18.17
C ASP A 124 15.89 2.05 -18.64
N LEU A 125 15.08 1.34 -19.42
CA LEU A 125 15.40 -0.02 -19.88
C LEU A 125 16.54 -0.06 -20.90
N ASP A 126 16.87 1.05 -21.56
CA ASP A 126 18.00 1.11 -22.50
C ASP A 126 19.35 0.98 -21.77
N TYR A 127 19.40 1.43 -20.52
CA TYR A 127 20.61 1.38 -19.68
C TYR A 127 20.57 0.25 -18.66
N CYS A 128 19.38 -0.17 -18.23
CA CYS A 128 19.19 -1.22 -17.22
C CYS A 128 19.90 -2.53 -17.57
N LYS A 129 20.61 -3.12 -16.61
CA LYS A 129 21.28 -4.44 -16.76
C LYS A 129 20.51 -5.60 -16.12
N GLY A 130 19.34 -5.33 -15.55
CA GLY A 130 18.47 -6.37 -14.99
C GLY A 130 18.95 -6.99 -13.67
N CYS A 131 19.82 -6.32 -12.92
CA CYS A 131 20.38 -6.85 -11.66
C CYS A 131 19.37 -6.97 -10.51
N GLY A 132 18.25 -6.23 -10.57
CA GLY A 132 17.18 -6.29 -9.56
C GLY A 132 17.48 -5.63 -8.21
N ILE A 133 18.62 -4.96 -8.04
CA ILE A 133 18.98 -4.29 -6.77
C ILE A 133 17.95 -3.24 -6.38
N CYS A 134 17.44 -2.46 -7.34
CA CYS A 134 16.39 -1.46 -7.06
C CYS A 134 15.10 -2.06 -6.51
N VAL A 135 14.77 -3.30 -6.90
CA VAL A 135 13.62 -4.05 -6.40
C VAL A 135 13.90 -4.55 -4.98
N GLN A 136 15.08 -5.13 -4.74
CA GLN A 136 15.49 -5.62 -3.43
C GLN A 136 15.59 -4.50 -2.38
N GLU A 137 16.07 -3.32 -2.79
CA GLU A 137 16.23 -2.17 -1.89
C GLU A 137 14.96 -1.34 -1.70
N CYS A 138 13.86 -1.72 -2.36
CA CYS A 138 12.56 -1.09 -2.16
C CYS A 138 11.96 -1.56 -0.82
N PRO A 139 11.82 -0.69 0.20
CA PRO A 139 11.24 -1.10 1.48
C PRO A 139 9.79 -1.57 1.37
N ARG A 140 9.10 -1.09 0.32
CA ARG A 140 7.65 -1.17 0.16
C ARG A 140 7.20 -2.21 -0.85
N GLY A 141 8.12 -2.91 -1.52
CA GLY A 141 7.77 -3.82 -2.60
C GLY A 141 6.99 -3.14 -3.73
N ALA A 142 7.30 -1.87 -4.00
CA ALA A 142 6.59 -1.06 -5.01
C ALA A 142 7.13 -1.24 -6.44
N MET A 143 8.14 -2.09 -6.62
CA MET A 143 8.75 -2.43 -7.90
C MET A 143 8.88 -3.95 -7.98
N LYS A 144 8.84 -4.51 -9.18
CA LYS A 144 9.05 -5.94 -9.43
C LYS A 144 9.97 -6.16 -10.63
N MET A 145 10.61 -7.32 -10.66
CA MET A 145 11.28 -7.81 -11.86
C MET A 145 10.24 -8.49 -12.75
N GLU A 146 10.27 -8.19 -14.05
CA GLU A 146 9.51 -8.93 -15.06
C GLU A 146 10.50 -9.72 -15.90
N PHE A 147 10.28 -11.02 -16.02
CA PHE A 147 11.02 -11.91 -16.91
C PHE A 147 10.07 -12.32 -18.02
N MET A 148 10.47 -12.12 -19.27
CA MET A 148 9.67 -12.59 -20.41
C MET A 148 9.82 -14.11 -20.50
N GLU A 149 8.71 -14.83 -20.48
CA GLU A 149 8.62 -16.25 -20.83
C GLU A 149 8.56 -16.46 -22.36
#